data_AF-A0A174KIY3-F1
#
_entry.id   AF-A0A174KIY3-F1
#
_cell.length_a   1.000
_cell.length_b   1.000
_cell.length_c   1.000
_cell.angle_alpha   90.00
_cell.angle_beta   90.00
_cell.angle_gamma   90.00
#
_symmetry.space_group_name_H-M   'P 1'
#
loop_
_entity.id
_entity.type
_entity.pdbx_description
1 polymer ?
#
loop_
_entity_poly.entity_id
_entity_poly.type
_entity_poly.pdbx_seq_one_letter_code
_entity_poly.pdbx_strand_id
1 'polypeptide(L)'
;MTIEEAIKTLLGAIMFPFIVRLVWDELVKIFGPLGGWISAGLIVGTMWILNHHLGLINQSGEVWIDMALAVASGVFIATALESRNIKKSLPVLLGCCIGGVLAGIVLINL
;
A
#
# COMPACT_ATOMS: atom_id res chain seq x y z
N MET A 1 -0.82 16.40 15.02
CA MET A 1 -1.42 15.08 15.22
C MET A 1 -1.95 14.96 16.64
N THR A 2 -3.24 14.76 16.79
CA THR A 2 -3.92 14.41 18.04
C THR A 2 -3.80 12.91 18.34
N ILE A 3 -4.14 12.47 19.55
CA ILE A 3 -4.18 11.03 19.89
C ILE A 3 -5.17 10.28 19.00
N GLU A 4 -6.32 10.89 18.71
CA GLU A 4 -7.34 10.31 17.83
C GLU A 4 -6.78 10.10 16.40
N GLU A 5 -6.12 11.11 15.84
CA GLU A 5 -5.48 11.04 14.53
C GLU A 5 -4.38 9.96 14.49
N ALA A 6 -3.62 9.82 15.58
CA ALA A 6 -2.59 8.78 15.71
C ALA A 6 -3.20 7.37 15.68
N ILE A 7 -4.28 7.15 16.43
CA ILE A 7 -5.00 5.86 16.47
C ILE A 7 -5.58 5.54 15.10
N LYS A 8 -6.28 6.50 14.48
CA LYS A 8 -6.79 6.34 13.12
C LYS A 8 -5.67 5.96 12.16
N THR A 9 -4.57 6.71 12.18
CA THR A 9 -3.42 6.49 11.29
C THR A 9 -2.84 5.10 11.45
N LEU A 10 -2.69 4.63 12.68
CA LEU A 10 -2.24 3.26 12.96
C LEU A 10 -3.19 2.21 12.34
N LEU A 11 -4.50 2.39 12.49
CA LEU A 11 -5.50 1.48 11.93
C LEU A 11 -5.44 1.49 10.39
N GLY A 12 -5.48 2.67 9.77
CA GLY A 12 -5.37 2.83 8.32
C GLY A 12 -4.08 2.22 7.75
N ALA A 13 -2.96 2.45 8.44
CA ALA A 13 -1.65 1.95 8.05
C ALA A 13 -1.51 0.43 8.18
N ILE A 14 -2.17 -0.21 9.14
CA ILE A 14 -2.17 -1.68 9.29
C ILE A 14 -3.12 -2.34 8.30
N MET A 15 -4.31 -1.78 8.10
CA MET A 15 -5.34 -2.39 7.25
C MET A 15 -4.86 -2.57 5.81
N PHE A 16 -4.17 -1.57 5.24
CA PHE A 16 -3.76 -1.62 3.84
C PHE A 16 -2.83 -2.82 3.51
N PRO A 17 -1.65 -2.97 4.12
CA PRO A 17 -0.78 -4.12 3.86
C PRO A 17 -1.44 -5.44 4.22
N PHE A 18 -2.31 -5.48 5.24
CA PHE A 18 -3.02 -6.69 5.63
C PHE A 18 -3.99 -7.15 4.54
N ILE A 19 -4.80 -6.25 3.98
CA ILE A 19 -5.73 -6.58 2.90
C ILE A 19 -4.98 -6.97 1.62
N VAL A 20 -3.88 -6.29 1.28
CA VAL A 20 -3.02 -6.70 0.16
C VAL A 20 -2.57 -8.13 0.32
N ARG A 21 -2.09 -8.51 1.51
CA ARG A 21 -1.59 -9.85 1.80
C ARG A 21 -2.69 -10.93 1.80
N LEU A 22 -3.93 -10.58 2.12
CA LEU A 22 -5.05 -11.52 2.14
C LEU A 22 -5.70 -11.74 0.78
N VAL A 23 -5.78 -10.70 -0.04
CA VAL A 23 -6.66 -10.68 -1.21
C VAL A 23 -5.89 -10.68 -2.53
N TRP A 24 -4.73 -10.00 -2.58
CA TRP A 24 -4.03 -9.76 -3.86
C TRP A 24 -3.62 -11.07 -4.54
N ASP A 25 -2.95 -11.96 -3.80
CA ASP A 25 -2.45 -13.22 -4.35
C ASP A 25 -3.60 -14.15 -4.77
N GLU A 26 -4.74 -14.12 -4.08
CA GLU A 26 -5.92 -14.91 -4.45
C GLU A 26 -6.53 -14.42 -5.77
N LEU A 27 -6.63 -13.11 -5.96
CA LEU A 27 -7.10 -12.55 -7.24
C LEU A 27 -6.13 -12.85 -8.38
N VAL A 28 -4.82 -12.81 -8.13
CA VAL A 28 -3.80 -13.20 -9.13
C VAL A 28 -3.88 -14.69 -9.45
N LYS A 29 -4.14 -15.57 -8.48
CA LYS A 29 -4.33 -17.01 -8.72
C LYS A 29 -5.52 -17.30 -9.65
N ILE A 30 -6.62 -16.55 -9.49
CA ILE A 30 -7.86 -16.75 -10.26
C ILE A 30 -7.74 -16.13 -11.67
N PHE A 31 -7.25 -14.89 -11.76
CA PHE A 31 -7.31 -14.09 -12.99
C PHE A 31 -5.94 -13.89 -13.66
N GLY A 32 -4.87 -14.51 -13.14
CA GLY A 32 -3.50 -14.31 -13.64
C GLY A 32 -3.04 -12.84 -13.49
N PRO A 33 -2.27 -12.30 -14.45
CA PRO A 33 -1.83 -10.90 -14.41
C PRO A 33 -2.98 -9.87 -14.32
N LEU A 34 -4.15 -10.19 -14.89
CA LEU A 34 -5.33 -9.33 -14.76
C LEU A 34 -5.79 -9.19 -13.30
N GLY A 35 -5.60 -10.23 -12.49
CA GLY A 35 -5.87 -10.19 -11.05
C GLY A 35 -5.07 -9.13 -10.31
N GLY A 36 -3.85 -8.84 -10.76
CA GLY A 36 -3.05 -7.74 -10.23
C GLY A 36 -3.65 -6.37 -10.52
N TRP A 37 -4.17 -6.16 -11.74
CA TRP A 37 -4.88 -4.92 -12.12
C TRP A 37 -6.20 -4.76 -11.36
N ILE A 38 -6.96 -5.84 -11.22
CA ILE A 38 -8.19 -5.86 -10.41
C ILE A 38 -7.86 -5.52 -8.95
N SER A 39 -6.81 -6.12 -8.39
CA SER A 39 -6.36 -5.84 -7.02
C SER A 39 -5.92 -4.39 -6.86
N ALA A 40 -5.20 -3.83 -7.84
CA ALA A 40 -4.80 -2.44 -7.83
C ALA A 40 -6.03 -1.51 -7.77
N GLY A 41 -7.02 -1.69 -8.65
CA GLY A 41 -8.24 -0.88 -8.63
C GLY A 41 -9.07 -1.07 -7.35
N LEU A 42 -9.33 -2.32 -6.98
CA LEU A 42 -10.23 -2.64 -5.86
C LEU A 42 -9.59 -2.34 -4.50
N ILE A 43 -8.40 -2.89 -4.23
CA ILE A 43 -7.76 -2.79 -2.92
C ILE A 43 -7.18 -1.38 -2.72
N VAL A 44 -6.38 -0.89 -3.67
CA VAL A 44 -5.73 0.42 -3.53
C VAL A 44 -6.79 1.52 -3.58
N GLY A 45 -7.78 1.44 -4.48
CA GLY A 45 -8.88 2.40 -4.55
C GLY A 45 -9.72 2.44 -3.27
N THR A 46 -10.11 1.28 -2.74
CA THR A 46 -10.88 1.23 -1.48
C THR A 46 -10.07 1.78 -0.31
N MET A 47 -8.80 1.40 -0.20
CA MET A 47 -7.94 1.89 0.86
C MET A 47 -7.66 3.38 0.75
N TRP A 48 -7.60 3.93 -0.46
CA TRP A 48 -7.52 5.37 -0.67
C TRP A 48 -8.76 6.10 -0.11
N ILE A 49 -9.97 5.57 -0.38
CA ILE A 49 -11.22 6.15 0.16
C ILE A 49 -11.18 6.11 1.69
N LEU A 50 -10.84 4.96 2.27
CA LEU A 50 -10.78 4.83 3.73
C LEU A 50 -9.73 5.75 4.36
N ASN A 51 -8.51 5.77 3.81
CA ASN A 51 -7.39 6.50 4.39
C ASN A 51 -7.48 8.01 4.18
N HIS A 52 -7.89 8.46 3.00
CA HIS A 52 -7.82 9.88 2.63
C HIS A 52 -9.19 10.57 2.54
N HIS A 53 -10.22 9.90 2.02
CA HIS A 53 -11.56 10.49 1.98
C HIS A 53 -12.25 10.44 3.35
N LEU A 54 -12.13 9.31 4.06
CA LEU A 54 -12.71 9.10 5.39
C LEU A 54 -11.73 9.41 6.54
N GLY A 55 -10.50 9.81 6.22
CA GLY A 55 -9.53 10.34 7.17
C GLY A 55 -8.99 9.31 8.16
N LEU A 56 -8.83 8.04 7.75
CA LEU A 56 -8.12 7.07 8.60
C LEU A 56 -6.61 7.34 8.67
N ILE A 57 -5.97 7.95 7.67
CA ILE A 57 -4.57 8.36 7.78
C ILE A 57 -4.50 9.87 7.84
N ASN A 58 -3.85 10.39 8.88
CA ASN A 58 -3.53 11.81 8.97
C ASN A 58 -2.45 12.14 7.94
N GLN A 59 -2.86 12.80 6.88
CA GLN A 59 -2.02 13.23 5.77
C GLN A 59 -1.42 14.61 6.06
N SER A 60 -0.11 14.75 5.87
CA SER A 60 0.63 15.99 6.13
C SER A 60 0.77 16.92 4.93
N GLY A 61 0.52 16.44 3.71
CA GLY A 61 0.65 17.20 2.47
C GLY A 61 -0.36 16.78 1.39
N GLU A 62 -0.21 17.34 0.18
CA GLU A 62 -1.13 17.02 -0.93
C GLU A 62 -0.84 15.65 -1.56
N VAL A 63 0.39 15.16 -1.43
CA VAL A 63 0.85 13.90 -2.03
C VAL A 63 0.64 12.74 -1.07
N TRP A 64 -0.10 11.70 -1.50
CA TRP A 64 -0.51 10.52 -0.72
C TRP A 64 0.61 9.51 -0.39
N ILE A 65 1.73 10.01 0.13
CA ILE A 65 2.92 9.20 0.44
C ILE A 65 2.68 8.33 1.68
N ASP A 66 1.88 8.77 2.66
CA ASP A 66 1.70 8.06 3.94
C ASP A 66 1.12 6.65 3.77
N MET A 67 0.06 6.52 2.96
CA MET A 67 -0.56 5.23 2.65
C MET A 67 0.39 4.33 1.84
N ALA A 68 1.17 4.91 0.92
CA ALA A 68 2.16 4.18 0.13
C ALA A 68 3.31 3.63 1.01
N LEU A 69 3.79 4.43 1.97
CA LEU A 69 4.78 4.00 2.95
C LEU A 69 4.24 2.89 3.87
N ALA A 70 2.97 2.99 4.27
CA ALA A 70 2.32 1.97 5.09
C ALA A 70 2.27 0.61 4.40
N VAL A 71 1.83 0.55 3.13
CA VAL A 71 1.82 -0.73 2.39
C VAL A 71 3.22 -1.23 2.08
N ALA A 72 4.14 -0.34 1.68
CA ALA A 72 5.51 -0.72 1.36
C ALA A 72 6.21 -1.35 2.55
N SER A 73 6.15 -0.70 3.72
CA SER A 73 6.75 -1.20 4.96
C SER A 73 6.09 -2.48 5.44
N GLY A 74 4.75 -2.53 5.46
CA GLY A 74 4.00 -3.70 5.92
C GLY A 74 4.25 -4.94 5.06
N VAL A 75 4.19 -4.82 3.73
CA VAL A 75 4.46 -5.95 2.82
C VAL A 75 5.93 -6.34 2.87
N PHE A 76 6.86 -5.38 2.92
CA PHE A 76 8.29 -5.67 3.04
C PHE A 76 8.61 -6.49 4.29
N ILE A 77 8.13 -6.06 5.46
CA ILE A 77 8.33 -6.75 6.74
C ILE A 77 7.66 -8.12 6.69
N ALA A 78 6.41 -8.20 6.24
CA ALA A 78 5.68 -9.46 6.13
C ALA A 78 6.43 -10.48 5.27
N THR A 79 6.90 -10.08 4.09
CA THR A 79 7.70 -10.94 3.21
C THR A 79 9.02 -11.35 3.84
N ALA A 80 9.74 -10.44 4.50
CA ALA A 80 11.00 -10.76 5.17
C ALA A 80 10.81 -11.79 6.29
N LEU A 81 9.75 -11.65 7.08
CA LEU A 81 9.41 -12.55 8.19
C LEU A 81 8.94 -13.93 7.69
N GLU A 82 8.00 -13.95 6.75
CA GLU A 82 7.44 -15.21 6.20
C GLU A 82 8.52 -16.04 5.50
N SER A 83 9.36 -15.37 4.70
CA SER A 83 10.44 -16.05 3.99
C SER A 83 11.66 -16.37 4.85
N ARG A 84 11.75 -15.79 6.04
CA ARG A 84 12.97 -15.76 6.89
C ARG A 84 14.21 -15.27 6.12
N ASN A 85 14.02 -14.44 5.10
CA ASN A 85 15.10 -13.97 4.24
C ASN A 85 14.77 -12.58 3.65
N ILE A 86 15.43 -11.56 4.18
CA ILE A 86 15.24 -10.17 3.74
C ILE A 86 15.57 -9.95 2.24
N LYS A 87 16.37 -10.80 1.61
CA LYS A 87 16.63 -10.68 0.17
C LYS A 87 15.38 -10.97 -0.66
N LYS A 88 14.43 -11.77 -0.14
CA LYS A 88 13.16 -12.04 -0.82
C LYS A 88 12.16 -10.88 -0.73
N SER A 89 12.39 -9.90 0.15
CA SER A 89 11.58 -8.67 0.20
C SER A 89 12.15 -7.54 -0.67
N LEU A 90 13.35 -7.70 -1.27
CA LEU A 90 13.91 -6.71 -2.19
C LEU A 90 13.03 -6.42 -3.42
N PRO A 91 12.36 -7.41 -4.05
CA PRO A 91 11.44 -7.12 -5.14
C PRO A 91 10.28 -6.20 -4.74
N VAL A 92 9.80 -6.31 -3.49
CA VAL A 92 8.76 -5.41 -2.94
C VAL A 92 9.30 -3.98 -2.90
N LEU A 93 10.49 -3.79 -2.33
CA LEU A 93 11.12 -2.47 -2.24
C LEU A 93 11.36 -1.85 -3.62
N LEU A 94 11.88 -2.64 -4.57
CA LEU A 94 12.08 -2.20 -5.96
C LEU A 94 10.76 -1.81 -6.63
N GLY A 95 9.71 -2.62 -6.48
CA GLY A 95 8.38 -2.33 -7.00
C GLY A 95 7.82 -1.03 -6.42
N CYS A 96 7.98 -0.80 -5.12
CA CYS A 96 7.58 0.45 -4.46
C CYS A 96 8.34 1.66 -4.99
N CYS A 97 9.66 1.57 -5.17
CA CYS A 97 10.46 2.65 -5.74
C CYS A 97 10.04 2.98 -7.18
N ILE A 98 9.87 1.95 -8.02
CA ILE A 98 9.44 2.12 -9.42
C ILE A 98 8.04 2.76 -9.45
N GLY A 99 7.09 2.23 -8.67
CA GLY A 99 5.74 2.77 -8.58
C GLY A 99 5.71 4.22 -8.09
N GLY A 100 6.51 4.55 -7.07
CA GLY A 100 6.63 5.91 -6.54
C GLY A 100 7.21 6.90 -7.55
N VAL A 101 8.26 6.50 -8.29
CA VAL A 101 8.84 7.32 -9.36
C VAL A 101 7.84 7.54 -10.49
N LEU A 102 7.18 6.49 -10.97
CA LEU A 102 6.17 6.59 -12.03
C LEU A 102 4.99 7.48 -11.60
N ALA A 103 4.49 7.32 -10.37
CA ALA A 103 3.44 8.16 -9.83
C ALA A 103 3.86 9.63 -9.73
N GLY A 104 5.11 9.89 -9.28
CA GLY A 104 5.66 11.25 -9.23
C GLY A 104 5.80 11.89 -10.61
N ILE A 105 6.23 11.13 -11.63
CA ILE A 105 6.28 11.60 -13.01
C ILE A 105 4.88 11.95 -13.50
N VAL A 106 3.89 11.08 -13.28
CA VAL A 106 2.50 11.35 -13.67
C VAL A 106 2.01 12.61 -12.99
N LEU A 107 2.23 12.75 -11.68
CA LEU A 107 1.77 13.90 -10.90
C LEU A 107 2.33 15.25 -11.40
N ILE A 108 3.58 15.30 -11.87
CA ILE A 108 4.20 16.53 -12.38
C ILE A 108 3.65 16.91 -13.77
N ASN A 109 3.03 15.97 -14.49
CA ASN A 109 2.49 16.16 -15.84
C ASN A 109 0.95 16.23 -15.88
N LEU A 110 0.28 16.21 -14.72
CA LEU A 110 -1.16 16.44 -14.56
C LEU A 110 -1.42 17.90 -14.19
#